data_AF-A0A3M1HHB0-F1
#
_entry.id   AF-A0A3M1HHB0-F1
#
_cell.length_a   1.000
_cell.length_b   1.000
_cell.length_c   1.000
_cell.angle_alpha   90.00
_cell.angle_beta   90.00
_cell.angle_gamma   90.00
#
_symmetry.space_group_name_H-M   'P 1'
#
loop_
_entity.id
_entity.type
_entity.pdbx_description
1 polymer ?
#
loop_
_entity_poly.entity_id
_entity_poly.type
_entity_poly.pdbx_seq_one_letter_code
_entity_poly.pdbx_strand_id
1 'polypeptide(L)' 'PVELLDFIRALEAALGVKAKMRMLPMQPGDVPATWADVSDLKRDFGYAPQTPVEEGVKRFVAWYREFYEKLS' A
#
# COMPACT_ATOMS: atom_id res chain seq x y z
N PRO A 1 -11.59 3.15 2.17
CA PRO A 1 -11.02 2.21 1.19
C PRO A 1 -9.84 2.89 0.51
N VAL A 2 -8.81 2.14 0.11
CA VAL A 2 -7.66 2.68 -0.64
C VAL A 2 -7.61 1.95 -1.96
N GLU A 3 -7.59 2.70 -3.06
CA GLU A 3 -7.57 2.14 -4.41
C GLU A 3 -6.16 1.66 -4.77
N LEU A 4 -6.06 0.61 -5.60
CA LEU A 4 -4.79 0.10 -6.09
C LEU A 4 -3.93 1.19 -6.76
N LEU A 5 -4.58 2.11 -7.49
CA LEU A 5 -3.89 3.23 -8.15
C LEU A 5 -3.24 4.19 -7.16
N ASP A 6 -3.80 4.37 -5.96
CA ASP A 6 -3.25 5.26 -4.95
C ASP A 6 -1.97 4.67 -4.33
N PHE A 7 -1.93 3.34 -4.14
CA PHE A 7 -0.69 2.64 -3.79
C PHE A 7 0.39 2.81 -4.86
N ILE A 8 0.05 2.67 -6.14
CA ILE A 8 1.04 2.84 -7.22
C ILE A 8 1.57 4.27 -7.24
N ARG A 9 0.71 5.28 -7.10
CA ARG A 9 1.13 6.69 -7.03
C ARG A 9 2.04 6.96 -5.83
N ALA A 10 1.74 6.39 -4.67
CA ALA A 10 2.59 6.50 -3.49
C ALA A 10 3.99 5.89 -3.72
N LEU A 11 4.06 4.74 -4.42
CA LEU A 11 5.32 4.12 -4.82
C LEU A 11 6.10 4.98 -5.82
N GLU A 12 5.44 5.53 -6.84
CA GLU A 12 6.10 6.43 -7.80
C GLU A 12 6.71 7.64 -7.11
N ALA A 13 5.98 8.25 -6.16
CA ALA A 13 6.45 9.40 -5.39
C ALA A 13 7.63 9.02 -4.48
N ALA A 14 7.57 7.87 -3.79
CA ALA A 14 8.64 7.40 -2.91
C ALA A 14 9.91 6.98 -3.67
N LEU A 15 9.76 6.42 -4.87
CA LEU A 15 10.88 5.92 -5.68
C LEU A 15 11.44 6.97 -6.65
N GLY A 16 10.68 8.03 -6.95
CA GLY A 16 11.06 9.08 -7.90
C GLY A 16 10.98 8.65 -9.37
N VAL A 17 10.26 7.56 -9.67
CA VAL A 17 10.15 6.99 -11.02
C VAL A 17 8.71 6.66 -11.37
N LYS A 18 8.35 6.78 -12.65
CA LYS A 18 7.02 6.43 -13.13
C LYS A 18 6.89 4.94 -13.44
N ALA A 19 5.81 4.34 -12.97
CA ALA A 19 5.51 2.94 -13.23
C ALA A 19 5.08 2.78 -14.70
N LYS A 20 5.67 1.81 -15.39
CA LYS A 20 5.21 1.38 -16.71
C LYS A 20 4.04 0.42 -16.52
N MET A 21 2.83 0.96 -16.43
CA MET A 21 1.62 0.16 -16.20
C MET A 21 1.20 -0.58 -17.47
N ARG A 22 0.89 -1.86 -17.34
CA ARG A 22 0.17 -2.63 -18.36
C ARG A 22 -1.16 -3.06 -17.76
N MET A 23 -2.23 -2.41 -18.20
CA MET A 23 -3.59 -2.72 -17.73
C MET A 23 -3.99 -4.08 -18.29
N LEU A 24 -4.18 -5.05 -17.40
CA LEU A 24 -4.63 -6.40 -17.72
C LEU A 24 -6.09 -6.55 -17.32
N PRO A 25 -6.85 -7.48 -17.94
CA PRO A 25 -8.15 -7.87 -17.42
C PRO A 25 -8.02 -8.40 -15.98
N MET A 26 -9.11 -8.31 -15.22
CA MET A 26 -9.20 -8.82 -13.85
C MET A 26 -8.74 -10.27 -13.81
N GLN A 27 -7.80 -10.59 -12.92
CA GLN A 27 -7.30 -11.95 -12.82
C GLN A 27 -8.36 -12.84 -12.17
N PRO A 28 -8.45 -14.13 -12.52
CA PRO A 28 -9.49 -15.02 -12.00
C PRO A 28 -9.50 -15.16 -10.47
N GLY A 29 -8.38 -14.84 -9.80
CA GLY A 29 -8.23 -14.87 -8.35
C GLY A 29 -8.38 -13.50 -7.66
N ASP A 30 -8.57 -12.41 -8.40
CA ASP A 30 -8.78 -11.09 -7.82
C ASP A 30 -10.22 -11.00 -7.28
N VAL A 31 -10.36 -10.57 -6.03
CA VAL A 31 -11.66 -10.17 -5.48
C VAL A 31 -11.86 -8.68 -5.78
N PRO A 32 -13.00 -8.26 -6.36
CA PRO A 32 -13.18 -6.89 -6.89
C PRO A 32 -12.93 -5.77 -5.87
N ALA A 33 -13.20 -6.03 -4.61
CA ALA A 33 -12.78 -5.23 -3.47
C ALA A 33 -12.75 -6.12 -2.23
N THR A 34 -11.60 -6.25 -1.59
CA THR A 34 -11.53 -6.75 -0.22
C THR A 34 -11.16 -5.60 0.69
N TRP A 35 -12.01 -5.31 1.66
CA TRP A 35 -11.64 -4.44 2.77
C TRP A 35 -11.83 -5.23 4.06
N ALA A 36 -10.91 -5.05 5.00
CA ALA A 36 -11.17 -5.43 6.36
C ALA A 36 -12.19 -4.43 6.93
N ASP A 37 -13.38 -4.91 7.29
CA ASP A 37 -14.29 -4.11 8.11
C ASP A 37 -13.69 -4.02 9.52
N VAL A 38 -13.32 -2.81 9.92
CA VAL A 38 -12.71 -2.53 11.23
C VAL A 38 -13.73 -1.94 12.22
N SER A 39 -15.02 -2.00 11.91
CA SER A 39 -16.08 -1.40 12.73
C SER A 39 -16.12 -1.99 14.15
N ASP A 40 -15.96 -3.31 14.29
CA ASP A 40 -15.92 -3.98 15.59
C ASP A 40 -14.67 -3.59 16.40
N LEU A 41 -13.51 -3.55 15.77
CA LEU A 41 -12.25 -3.09 16.39
C LEU A 41 -12.33 -1.63 16.86
N LYS A 42 -12.98 -0.78 16.07
CA LYS A 42 -13.18 0.64 16.41
C LYS A 42 -14.15 0.81 17.57
N ARG A 43 -15.24 0.01 17.61
CA ARG A 43 -16.23 0.03 18.70
C ARG A 43 -15.64 -0.48 20.01
N ASP A 44 -14.94 -1.60 19.97
CA ASP A 44 -14.57 -2.34 21.18
C ASP A 44 -13.21 -1.90 21.74
N PHE A 45 -12.33 -1.33 20.90
CA PHE A 45 -10.95 -0.96 21.29
C PHE A 45 -10.54 0.46 20.89
N GLY A 46 -11.44 1.25 20.28
CA GLY A 46 -11.11 2.60 19.81
C GLY A 46 -10.08 2.63 18.67
N TYR A 47 -9.83 1.49 18.03
CA TYR A 47 -8.78 1.34 17.02
C TYR A 47 -9.16 2.05 15.71
N ALA A 48 -8.24 2.88 15.22
CA ALA A 48 -8.32 3.44 13.87
C ALA A 48 -6.90 3.48 13.27
N PRO A 49 -6.71 3.01 12.02
CA PRO A 49 -5.43 3.21 11.34
C PRO A 49 -5.20 4.70 11.11
N GLN A 50 -4.16 5.25 11.73
CA GLN A 50 -3.84 6.69 11.65
C GLN A 50 -2.77 7.01 10.61
N THR A 51 -2.06 6.01 10.10
CA THR A 51 -0.98 6.20 9.13
C THR A 51 -1.56 6.34 7.73
N PRO A 52 -1.36 7.49 7.04
CA PRO A 52 -1.70 7.62 5.63
C PRO A 52 -0.90 6.62 4.79
N VAL A 53 -1.48 6.16 3.68
CA VAL A 53 -0.83 5.16 2.82
C VAL A 53 0.48 5.68 2.24
N GLU A 54 0.52 6.95 1.87
CA GLU A 54 1.72 7.61 1.34
C GLU A 54 2.88 7.54 2.33
N GLU A 55 2.60 7.79 3.61
CA GLU A 55 3.59 7.74 4.68
C GLU A 55 4.03 6.29 4.95
N GLY A 56 3.09 5.34 4.96
CA GLY A 56 3.39 3.92 5.10
C GLY A 56 4.28 3.39 3.98
N VAL A 57 3.94 3.69 2.72
CA VAL A 57 4.69 3.30 1.54
C VAL A 57 6.09 3.92 1.54
N LYS A 58 6.21 5.21 1.90
CA LYS A 58 7.51 5.88 2.00
C LYS A 58 8.42 5.20 3.02
N ARG A 59 7.91 4.89 4.22
CA ARG A 59 8.66 4.17 5.27
C ARG A 59 9.07 2.78 4.81
N PHE A 60 8.17 2.06 4.13
CA PHE A 60 8.44 0.74 3.59
C PHE A 60 9.57 0.77 2.55
N VAL A 61 9.53 1.70 1.60
CA VAL A 61 10.57 1.86 0.57
C VAL A 61 11.94 2.16 1.21
N ALA A 62 11.97 3.03 2.22
CA ALA A 62 13.20 3.34 2.95
C ALA A 62 13.79 2.09 3.64
N TRP A 63 12.96 1.36 4.39
CA TRP A 63 13.36 0.11 5.03
C TRP A 63 13.85 -0.93 4.03
N TYR A 64 13.14 -1.12 2.91
CA TYR A 64 13.49 -2.11 1.90
C TYR A 64 14.87 -1.81 1.27
N ARG A 65 15.12 -0.55 0.91
CA ARG A 65 16.43 -0.14 0.36
C ARG A 65 17.56 -0.37 1.37
N GLU A 66 17.36 0.04 2.62
CA GLU A 66 18.35 -0.17 3.69
C GLU A 66 18.62 -1.66 3.94
N PHE A 67 17.58 -2.49 3.92
CA PHE A 67 17.72 -3.93 4.15
C PHE A 67 18.58 -4.59 3.07
N TYR A 68 18.35 -4.27 1.79
CA TYR A 68 19.11 -4.85 0.68
C TYR A 68 20.49 -4.21 0.46
N GLU A 69 20.70 -2.94 0.83
CA GLU A 69 22.04 -2.34 0.85
C GLU A 69 22.96 -2.96 1.93
N LYS A 70 22.40 -3.45 3.04
CA LYS A 70 23.18 -4.17 4.08
C LYS A 70 23.55 -5.61 3.71
N LEU A 71 22.98 -6.14 2.63
CA LEU A 71 23.21 -7.51 2.13
C LEU A 71 24.27 -7.56 1.00
N SER A 72 24.73 -6.41 0.51
CA SER A 72 25.82 -6.25 -0.48
C SER A 72 27.14 -5.87 0.18
#